data_AF-A0A7C2V3N0-F1
#
_entry.id   AF-A0A7C2V3N0-F1
#
_cell.length_a   1.000
_cell.length_b   1.000
_cell.length_c   1.000
_cell.angle_alpha   90.00
_cell.angle_beta   90.00
_cell.angle_gamma   90.00
#
_symmetry.space_group_name_H-M   'P 1'
#
loop_
_entity.id
_entity.type
_entity.pdbx_description
1 polymer ?
#
loop_
_entity_poly.entity_id
_entity_poly.type
_entity_poly.pdbx_seq_one_letter_code
_entity_poly.pdbx_strand_id
1 'polypeptide(L)'
;MISRYAIVIVVLAVAFAMTYAVQPQPVLYSVNMTVYPDGSVLVSQVWYVVSQRAFLTLNGSTSSSLVVVYGYNGTKPAQPLPFNYTTGGVSVDSEGYIKVGVLYSSNAMTSKYGEVWSVYWDFSAPVRVTLPSSAQLTSWSSTPVSISTVNGSVVVSMPAGANSLNYTIPQAPGYVIGTVYPAATAFVNGRAVSKGASFNLTL
;
A
#
# COMPACT_ATOMS: atom_id res chain seq x y z
N MET A 1 7.03 -40.32 -50.74
CA MET A 1 7.04 -41.14 -49.51
C MET A 1 7.75 -40.35 -48.42
N ILE A 2 7.02 -39.82 -47.44
CA ILE A 2 7.66 -39.21 -46.27
C ILE A 2 8.31 -40.34 -45.48
N SER A 3 9.62 -40.27 -45.31
CA SER A 3 10.40 -41.23 -44.52
C SER A 3 9.83 -41.33 -43.10
N ARG A 4 9.63 -42.55 -42.59
CA ARG A 4 9.12 -42.78 -41.21
C ARG A 4 9.95 -42.04 -40.16
N TYR A 5 11.23 -41.79 -40.44
CA TYR A 5 12.14 -41.02 -39.60
C TYR A 5 11.83 -39.51 -39.58
N ALA A 6 11.30 -38.94 -40.67
CA ALA A 6 10.95 -37.53 -40.73
C ALA A 6 9.76 -37.19 -39.82
N ILE A 7 8.78 -38.10 -39.71
CA ILE A 7 7.63 -37.94 -38.79
C ILE A 7 8.11 -38.00 -37.33
N VAL A 8 8.99 -38.94 -37.00
CA VAL A 8 9.54 -39.06 -35.64
C VAL A 8 10.32 -37.81 -35.24
N ILE A 9 11.14 -37.25 -36.13
CA ILE A 9 11.90 -36.02 -35.85
C ILE A 9 10.98 -34.81 -35.65
N VAL A 10 9.93 -34.67 -36.46
CA VAL A 10 8.95 -33.57 -36.30
C VAL A 10 8.19 -33.71 -34.98
N VAL A 11 7.77 -34.93 -34.60
CA VAL A 11 7.09 -35.16 -33.32
C VAL A 11 8.03 -34.88 -32.15
N LEU A 12 9.31 -35.28 -32.25
CA LEU A 12 10.32 -34.98 -31.21
C LEU A 12 10.58 -33.48 -31.09
N ALA A 13 10.70 -32.76 -32.20
CA ALA A 13 10.91 -31.31 -32.21
C ALA A 13 9.72 -30.53 -31.64
N VAL A 14 8.49 -30.97 -31.94
CA VAL A 14 7.27 -30.40 -31.37
C VAL A 14 7.16 -30.70 -29.87
N ALA A 15 7.47 -31.93 -29.44
CA ALA A 15 7.48 -32.29 -28.02
C ALA A 15 8.55 -31.52 -27.24
N PHE A 16 9.73 -31.30 -27.84
CA PHE A 16 10.80 -30.51 -27.24
C PHE A 16 10.45 -29.02 -27.20
N ALA A 17 9.76 -28.48 -28.21
CA ALA A 17 9.30 -27.08 -28.20
C ALA A 17 8.23 -26.81 -27.11
N MET A 18 7.41 -27.80 -26.76
CA MET A 18 6.39 -27.67 -25.72
C MET A 18 6.94 -27.64 -24.29
N THR A 19 8.18 -28.10 -24.04
CA THR A 19 8.75 -28.13 -22.68
C THR A 19 9.44 -26.83 -22.25
N TYR A 20 9.67 -25.88 -23.16
CA TYR A 20 10.41 -24.63 -22.86
C TYR A 20 9.58 -23.45 -22.37
N ALA A 21 8.26 -23.54 -22.30
CA ALA A 21 7.41 -22.34 -22.21
C ALA A 21 6.71 -22.07 -20.87
N VAL A 22 7.10 -22.71 -19.76
CA VAL A 22 6.53 -22.39 -18.44
C VAL A 22 7.64 -21.93 -17.50
N GLN A 23 7.94 -20.63 -17.51
CA GLN A 23 8.69 -20.03 -16.41
C GLN A 23 7.81 -20.06 -15.15
N PRO A 24 8.33 -20.52 -14.00
CA PRO A 24 7.58 -20.48 -12.75
C PRO A 24 7.15 -19.05 -12.43
N GLN A 25 5.84 -18.85 -12.26
CA GLN A 25 5.30 -17.53 -11.97
C GLN A 25 5.68 -17.11 -10.54
N PRO A 26 6.04 -15.83 -10.31
CA PRO A 26 6.23 -15.30 -8.97
C PRO A 26 4.97 -15.46 -8.12
N VAL A 27 5.14 -15.81 -6.86
CA VAL A 27 4.02 -15.99 -5.92
C VAL A 27 4.07 -14.90 -4.86
N LEU A 28 3.03 -14.06 -4.80
CA LEU A 28 2.86 -13.08 -3.73
C LEU A 28 2.54 -13.82 -2.43
N TYR A 29 3.41 -13.68 -1.44
CA TYR A 29 3.30 -14.40 -0.18
C TYR A 29 2.59 -13.60 0.90
N SER A 30 2.94 -12.32 1.06
CA SER A 30 2.37 -11.46 2.10
C SER A 30 2.38 -10.00 1.70
N VAL A 31 1.36 -9.27 2.15
CA VAL A 31 1.25 -7.81 1.97
C VAL A 31 1.00 -7.13 3.31
N ASN A 32 1.81 -6.13 3.62
CA ASN A 32 1.57 -5.20 4.72
C ASN A 32 1.35 -3.80 4.13
N MET A 33 0.27 -3.15 4.51
CA MET A 33 -0.05 -1.78 4.14
C MET A 33 -0.04 -0.90 5.38
N THR A 34 0.67 0.21 5.34
CA THR A 34 0.62 1.26 6.37
C THR A 34 0.04 2.50 5.74
N VAL A 35 -1.10 2.94 6.25
CA VAL A 35 -1.80 4.13 5.77
C VAL A 35 -1.44 5.30 6.68
N TYR A 36 -1.08 6.43 6.08
CA TYR A 36 -0.68 7.65 6.78
C TYR A 36 -1.82 8.69 6.82
N PRO A 37 -1.77 9.66 7.75
CA PRO A 37 -2.82 10.67 7.90
C PRO A 37 -3.09 11.54 6.68
N ASP A 38 -2.10 11.67 5.78
CA ASP A 38 -2.19 12.42 4.53
C ASP A 38 -2.82 11.61 3.38
N GLY A 39 -3.18 10.35 3.63
CA GLY A 39 -3.69 9.42 2.63
C GLY A 39 -2.60 8.65 1.88
N SER A 40 -1.33 8.95 2.11
CA SER A 40 -0.28 8.13 1.51
C SER A 40 -0.26 6.72 2.11
N VAL A 41 0.03 5.71 1.28
CA VAL A 41 0.10 4.32 1.70
C VAL A 41 1.48 3.78 1.39
N LEU A 42 2.12 3.18 2.39
CA LEU A 42 3.33 2.39 2.21
C LEU A 42 2.95 0.92 2.13
N VAL A 43 3.27 0.27 1.01
CA VAL A 43 2.97 -1.13 0.76
C VAL A 43 4.26 -1.94 0.76
N SER A 44 4.34 -2.93 1.63
CA SER A 44 5.43 -3.89 1.72
C SER A 44 4.94 -5.26 1.27
N GLN A 45 5.45 -5.72 0.15
CA GLN A 45 5.17 -7.03 -0.42
C GLN A 45 6.35 -7.97 -0.27
N VAL A 46 6.07 -9.25 -0.15
CA VAL A 46 7.07 -10.32 -0.19
C VAL A 46 6.65 -11.33 -1.25
N TRP A 47 7.57 -11.65 -2.13
CA TRP A 47 7.39 -12.55 -3.27
C TRP A 47 8.34 -13.74 -3.17
N TYR A 48 7.84 -14.91 -3.55
CA TYR A 48 8.69 -16.04 -3.89
C TYR A 48 8.96 -16.03 -5.39
N VAL A 49 10.25 -16.07 -5.75
CA VAL A 49 10.73 -15.99 -7.12
C VAL A 49 11.68 -17.16 -7.38
N VAL A 50 11.45 -17.92 -8.45
CA VAL A 50 12.30 -19.08 -8.80
C VAL A 50 13.17 -18.79 -10.03
N SER A 51 12.80 -17.80 -10.83
CA SER A 51 13.54 -17.37 -12.01
C SER A 51 14.59 -16.30 -11.68
N GLN A 52 15.63 -16.20 -12.52
CA GLN A 52 16.60 -15.10 -12.44
C GLN A 52 15.96 -13.75 -12.74
N ARG A 53 14.94 -13.72 -13.60
CA ARG A 53 14.16 -12.50 -13.90
C ARG A 53 12.69 -12.76 -13.67
N ALA A 54 12.03 -11.83 -13.00
CA ALA A 54 10.62 -11.93 -12.67
C ALA A 54 9.93 -10.57 -12.78
N PHE A 55 8.67 -10.60 -13.21
CA PHE A 55 7.80 -9.45 -13.15
C PHE A 55 6.91 -9.54 -11.91
N LEU A 56 6.95 -8.52 -11.05
CA LEU A 56 6.18 -8.45 -9.81
C LEU A 56 5.12 -7.35 -9.94
N THR A 57 3.86 -7.72 -9.77
CA THR A 57 2.72 -6.78 -9.91
C THR A 57 2.59 -5.91 -8.66
N LEU A 58 2.61 -4.59 -8.85
CA LEU A 58 2.50 -3.60 -7.77
C LEU A 58 1.15 -2.88 -7.85
N ASN A 59 0.09 -3.53 -7.37
CA ASN A 59 -1.26 -2.97 -7.41
C ASN A 59 -1.32 -1.64 -6.62
N GLY A 60 -1.90 -0.62 -7.26
CA GLY A 60 -1.93 0.74 -6.74
C GLY A 60 -0.63 1.54 -6.93
N SER A 61 0.43 0.97 -7.52
CA SER A 61 1.61 1.77 -7.87
C SER A 61 1.32 2.73 -9.03
N THR A 62 2.00 3.87 -9.03
CA THR A 62 1.86 4.95 -10.01
C THR A 62 3.26 5.43 -10.44
N SER A 63 3.36 6.21 -11.51
CA SER A 63 4.64 6.81 -11.93
C SER A 63 5.36 7.63 -10.86
N SER A 64 4.63 8.14 -9.86
CA SER A 64 5.19 8.89 -8.73
C SER A 64 5.51 8.03 -7.51
N SER A 65 5.28 6.72 -7.58
CA SER A 65 5.59 5.81 -6.49
C SER A 65 7.11 5.72 -6.28
N LEU A 66 7.53 5.89 -5.02
CA LEU A 66 8.86 5.48 -4.60
C LEU A 66 8.86 3.96 -4.53
N VAL A 67 9.87 3.29 -5.08
CA VAL A 67 9.96 1.83 -5.13
C VAL A 67 11.34 1.38 -4.70
N VAL A 68 11.41 0.40 -3.80
CA VAL A 68 12.63 -0.27 -3.35
C VAL A 68 12.43 -1.77 -3.49
N VAL A 69 13.39 -2.44 -4.14
CA VAL A 69 13.37 -3.89 -4.35
C VAL A 69 14.63 -4.49 -3.71
N TYR A 70 14.45 -5.58 -2.97
CA TYR A 70 15.55 -6.19 -2.20
C TYR A 70 15.38 -7.69 -2.01
N GLY A 71 16.50 -8.41 -1.95
CA GLY A 71 16.56 -9.84 -1.72
C GLY A 71 16.68 -10.18 -0.24
N TYR A 72 15.98 -11.21 0.21
CA TYR A 72 16.15 -11.81 1.53
C TYR A 72 16.95 -13.11 1.44
N ASN A 73 18.03 -13.19 2.20
CA ASN A 73 18.74 -14.44 2.46
C ASN A 73 18.78 -14.60 3.97
N GLY A 74 18.07 -15.58 4.54
CA GLY A 74 17.57 -15.58 5.92
C GLY A 74 18.53 -15.12 7.03
N THR A 75 19.84 -15.31 6.88
CA THR A 75 20.87 -14.92 7.87
C THR A 75 21.61 -13.62 7.54
N LYS A 76 21.38 -13.02 6.38
CA LYS A 76 22.08 -11.83 5.88
C LYS A 76 21.14 -10.61 5.85
N PRO A 77 21.70 -9.39 5.93
CA PRO A 77 20.91 -8.18 5.72
C PRO A 77 20.31 -8.18 4.32
N ALA A 78 19.15 -7.52 4.19
CA ALA A 78 18.53 -7.28 2.90
C ALA A 78 19.51 -6.61 1.94
N GLN A 79 19.59 -7.12 0.71
CA GLN A 79 20.45 -6.57 -0.34
C GLN A 79 19.59 -5.93 -1.42
N PRO A 80 19.90 -4.70 -1.88
CA PRO A 80 19.18 -4.10 -3.00
C PRO A 80 19.38 -4.95 -4.25
N LEU A 81 18.30 -5.13 -5.02
CA LEU A 81 18.35 -5.88 -6.27
C LEU A 81 18.22 -4.93 -7.47
N PRO A 82 18.86 -5.23 -8.61
CA PRO A 82 18.61 -4.50 -9.85
C PRO A 82 17.14 -4.68 -10.30
N PHE A 83 16.48 -3.58 -10.64
CA PHE A 83 15.12 -3.63 -11.17
C PHE A 83 14.85 -2.51 -12.17
N ASN A 84 13.86 -2.75 -13.03
CA ASN A 84 13.26 -1.73 -13.87
C ASN A 84 11.80 -1.56 -13.46
N TYR A 85 11.43 -0.34 -13.08
CA TYR A 85 10.06 0.00 -12.74
C TYR A 85 9.26 0.40 -13.98
N THR A 86 8.04 -0.10 -14.05
CA THR A 86 7.03 0.26 -15.05
C THR A 86 5.70 0.48 -14.33
N THR A 87 4.80 1.26 -14.90
CA THR A 87 3.48 1.44 -14.28
C THR A 87 2.79 0.09 -14.08
N GLY A 88 2.42 -0.22 -12.84
CA GLY A 88 1.79 -1.48 -12.46
C GLY A 88 2.74 -2.60 -12.01
N GLY A 89 4.07 -2.45 -12.11
CA GLY A 89 4.98 -3.51 -11.67
C GLY A 89 6.47 -3.25 -11.82
N VAL A 90 7.27 -4.17 -11.30
CA VAL A 90 8.74 -4.16 -11.43
C VAL A 90 9.23 -5.42 -12.12
N SER A 91 10.13 -5.26 -13.08
CA SER A 91 10.98 -6.35 -13.57
C SER A 91 12.24 -6.40 -12.71
N VAL A 92 12.41 -7.45 -11.91
CA VAL A 92 13.55 -7.62 -11.00
C VAL A 92 14.51 -8.68 -11.54
N ASP A 93 15.82 -8.43 -11.39
CA ASP A 93 16.84 -9.47 -11.44
C ASP A 93 17.03 -10.03 -10.03
N SER A 94 16.67 -11.29 -9.82
CA SER A 94 16.65 -11.89 -8.49
C SER A 94 18.04 -12.20 -7.97
N GLU A 95 19.08 -12.21 -8.82
CA GLU A 95 20.47 -12.53 -8.44
C GLU A 95 20.61 -13.81 -7.58
N GLY A 96 19.70 -14.78 -7.76
CA GLY A 96 19.66 -16.04 -7.01
C GLY A 96 18.89 -16.00 -5.67
N TYR A 97 18.28 -14.86 -5.33
CA TYR A 97 17.38 -14.76 -4.17
C TYR A 97 16.02 -15.37 -4.48
N ILE A 98 15.59 -16.32 -3.65
CA ILE A 98 14.26 -16.96 -3.79
C ILE A 98 13.13 -16.15 -3.16
N LYS A 99 13.47 -15.18 -2.31
CA LYS A 99 12.52 -14.34 -1.57
C LYS A 99 12.87 -12.88 -1.83
N VAL A 100 11.97 -12.17 -2.49
CA VAL A 100 12.15 -10.77 -2.90
C VAL A 100 11.14 -9.90 -2.15
N GLY A 101 11.63 -8.86 -1.49
CA GLY A 101 10.84 -7.79 -0.90
C GLY A 101 10.66 -6.64 -1.87
N VAL A 102 9.46 -6.09 -1.92
CA VAL A 102 9.19 -4.83 -2.62
C VAL A 102 8.49 -3.87 -1.66
N LEU A 103 9.03 -2.68 -1.52
CA LEU A 103 8.44 -1.59 -0.76
C LEU A 103 8.08 -0.47 -1.73
N TYR A 104 6.83 0.00 -1.72
CA TYR A 104 6.44 1.15 -2.53
C TYR A 104 5.43 2.07 -1.88
N SER A 105 5.44 3.34 -2.27
CA SER A 105 4.41 4.30 -1.88
C SER A 105 3.27 4.35 -2.89
N SER A 106 2.05 4.60 -2.43
CA SER A 106 0.89 4.84 -3.28
C SER A 106 -0.04 5.88 -2.66
N ASN A 107 -0.47 6.82 -3.47
CA ASN A 107 -1.58 7.74 -3.15
C ASN A 107 -2.86 7.39 -3.91
N ALA A 108 -2.80 6.38 -4.80
CA ALA A 108 -3.94 5.97 -5.62
C ALA A 108 -4.83 4.93 -4.92
N MET A 109 -4.36 4.35 -3.81
CA MET A 109 -5.11 3.35 -3.04
C MET A 109 -6.08 3.95 -2.04
N THR A 110 -6.09 5.28 -1.89
CA THR A 110 -6.94 5.98 -0.93
C THR A 110 -7.77 7.07 -1.57
N SER A 111 -8.96 7.30 -1.02
CA SER A 111 -9.82 8.43 -1.36
C SER A 111 -10.42 9.02 -0.09
N LYS A 112 -10.81 10.29 -0.14
CA LYS A 112 -11.50 10.97 0.96
C LYS A 112 -12.79 11.59 0.47
N TYR A 113 -13.89 11.36 1.19
CA TYR A 113 -15.17 12.03 0.98
C TYR A 113 -15.69 12.57 2.32
N GLY A 114 -15.79 13.89 2.43
CA GLY A 114 -16.06 14.55 3.72
C GLY A 114 -14.96 14.22 4.74
N GLU A 115 -15.35 13.68 5.89
CA GLU A 115 -14.44 13.24 6.96
C GLU A 115 -13.99 11.78 6.83
N VAL A 116 -14.61 11.02 5.93
CA VAL A 116 -14.37 9.58 5.76
C VAL A 116 -13.27 9.37 4.74
N TRP A 117 -12.25 8.63 5.16
CA TRP A 117 -11.24 8.07 4.29
C TRP A 117 -11.62 6.63 3.91
N SER A 118 -11.29 6.26 2.69
CA SER A 118 -11.39 4.91 2.17
C SER A 118 -10.02 4.47 1.69
N VAL A 119 -9.63 3.24 2.01
CA VAL A 119 -8.46 2.57 1.43
C VAL A 119 -8.94 1.30 0.73
N TYR A 120 -8.47 1.09 -0.51
CA TYR A 120 -8.84 -0.02 -1.36
C TYR A 120 -7.60 -0.74 -1.89
N TRP A 121 -7.71 -2.05 -2.05
CA TRP A 121 -6.69 -2.88 -2.67
C TRP A 121 -7.30 -4.13 -3.30
N ASP A 122 -6.51 -4.78 -4.14
CA ASP A 122 -6.78 -6.13 -4.65
C ASP A 122 -5.45 -6.87 -4.64
N PHE A 123 -5.29 -7.90 -3.82
CA PHE A 123 -4.06 -8.68 -3.75
C PHE A 123 -4.38 -10.16 -3.68
N SER A 124 -3.61 -11.00 -4.37
CA SER A 124 -3.78 -12.46 -4.34
C SER A 124 -3.33 -13.10 -3.02
N ALA A 125 -2.89 -12.32 -2.04
CA ALA A 125 -2.43 -12.78 -0.73
C ALA A 125 -3.16 -12.03 0.39
N PRO A 126 -3.25 -12.61 1.61
CA PRO A 126 -3.77 -11.92 2.78
C PRO A 126 -3.03 -10.61 3.05
N VAL A 127 -3.77 -9.62 3.54
CA VAL A 127 -3.28 -8.25 3.69
C VAL A 127 -3.43 -7.81 5.13
N ARG A 128 -2.34 -7.30 5.70
CA ARG A 128 -2.37 -6.63 7.00
C ARG A 128 -2.32 -5.13 6.81
N VAL A 129 -3.38 -4.42 7.18
CA VAL A 129 -3.49 -2.96 7.08
C VAL A 129 -3.29 -2.34 8.46
N THR A 130 -2.40 -1.37 8.56
CA THR A 130 -2.22 -0.51 9.73
C THR A 130 -2.75 0.87 9.37
N LEU A 131 -3.83 1.28 10.03
CA LEU A 131 -4.42 2.60 9.86
C LEU A 131 -3.61 3.67 10.60
N PRO A 132 -3.79 4.97 10.27
CA PRO A 132 -3.13 6.04 10.99
C PRO A 132 -3.40 5.98 12.50
N SER A 133 -2.47 6.48 13.30
CA SER A 133 -2.72 6.65 14.73
C SER A 133 -3.97 7.50 14.95
N SER A 134 -4.77 7.18 15.98
CA SER A 134 -6.07 7.80 16.28
C SER A 134 -7.19 7.57 15.25
N ALA A 135 -6.94 6.88 14.14
CA ALA A 135 -7.98 6.56 13.19
C ALA A 135 -9.04 5.63 13.82
N GLN A 136 -10.30 5.87 13.50
CA GLN A 136 -11.42 5.03 13.88
C GLN A 136 -11.92 4.28 12.66
N LEU A 137 -11.84 2.95 12.70
CA LEU A 137 -12.38 2.07 11.66
C LEU A 137 -13.90 2.12 11.69
N THR A 138 -14.54 2.47 10.57
CA THR A 138 -15.99 2.64 10.47
C THR A 138 -16.68 1.52 9.69
N SER A 139 -16.05 0.98 8.65
CA SER A 139 -16.59 -0.15 7.89
C SER A 139 -15.52 -0.87 7.06
N TRP A 140 -15.87 -2.06 6.54
CA TRP A 140 -15.02 -2.91 5.70
C TRP A 140 -15.87 -3.66 4.68
N SER A 141 -15.29 -4.00 3.52
CA SER A 141 -15.99 -4.68 2.42
C SER A 141 -16.24 -6.18 2.66
N SER A 142 -15.37 -6.83 3.42
CA SER A 142 -15.35 -8.27 3.65
C SER A 142 -14.99 -8.56 5.11
N THR A 143 -15.42 -9.70 5.65
CA THR A 143 -15.14 -10.06 7.05
C THR A 143 -13.63 -10.12 7.32
N PRO A 144 -13.10 -9.30 8.25
CA PRO A 144 -11.70 -9.34 8.64
C PRO A 144 -11.38 -10.66 9.33
N VAL A 145 -10.16 -11.14 9.13
CA VAL A 145 -9.59 -12.28 9.87
C VAL A 145 -9.34 -11.88 11.32
N SER A 146 -8.87 -10.65 11.54
CA SER A 146 -8.69 -10.09 12.87
C SER A 146 -8.68 -8.56 12.84
N ILE A 147 -9.10 -7.96 13.96
CA ILE A 147 -8.95 -6.53 14.24
C ILE A 147 -8.29 -6.41 15.60
N SER A 148 -7.28 -5.56 15.70
CA SER A 148 -6.57 -5.28 16.94
C SER A 148 -6.10 -3.83 16.96
N THR A 149 -5.68 -3.37 18.13
CA THR A 149 -5.06 -2.04 18.27
C THR A 149 -3.64 -2.22 18.78
N VAL A 150 -2.67 -1.66 18.05
CA VAL A 150 -1.24 -1.72 18.40
C VAL A 150 -0.69 -0.30 18.37
N ASN A 151 -0.12 0.16 19.48
CA ASN A 151 0.47 1.50 19.60
C ASN A 151 -0.46 2.64 19.11
N GLY A 152 -1.75 2.57 19.47
CA GLY A 152 -2.75 3.59 19.10
C GLY A 152 -3.19 3.57 17.64
N SER A 153 -2.75 2.57 16.86
CA SER A 153 -3.16 2.35 15.47
C SER A 153 -4.05 1.11 15.37
N VAL A 154 -5.13 1.20 14.60
CA VAL A 154 -5.97 0.04 14.31
C VAL A 154 -5.28 -0.82 13.25
N VAL A 155 -5.11 -2.10 13.55
CA VAL A 155 -4.49 -3.09 12.67
C VAL A 155 -5.54 -4.12 12.28
N VAL A 156 -5.80 -4.22 10.98
CA VAL A 156 -6.81 -5.10 10.39
C VAL A 156 -6.12 -6.14 9.51
N SER A 157 -6.40 -7.42 9.74
CA SER A 157 -5.98 -8.50 8.85
C SER A 157 -7.15 -8.91 7.97
N MET A 158 -6.97 -8.87 6.67
CA MET A 158 -8.02 -9.11 5.66
C MET A 158 -7.65 -10.32 4.80
N PRO A 159 -8.66 -11.08 4.32
CA PRO A 159 -8.42 -12.17 3.38
C PRO A 159 -7.85 -11.63 2.05
N ALA A 160 -7.35 -12.54 1.21
CA ALA A 160 -6.94 -12.20 -0.15
C ALA A 160 -8.14 -11.70 -1.00
N GLY A 161 -7.84 -10.96 -2.06
CA GLY A 161 -8.78 -10.42 -3.04
C GLY A 161 -9.02 -8.92 -2.90
N ALA A 162 -10.01 -8.44 -3.65
CA ALA A 162 -10.46 -7.06 -3.63
C ALA A 162 -11.15 -6.72 -2.31
N ASN A 163 -10.59 -5.76 -1.57
CA ASN A 163 -11.11 -5.34 -0.29
C ASN A 163 -10.96 -3.84 -0.07
N SER A 164 -11.76 -3.29 0.84
CA SER A 164 -11.66 -1.91 1.28
C SER A 164 -11.95 -1.73 2.77
N LEU A 165 -11.35 -0.70 3.36
CA LEU A 165 -11.68 -0.21 4.71
C LEU A 165 -12.06 1.26 4.62
N ASN A 166 -13.03 1.66 5.44
CA ASN A 166 -13.35 3.05 5.67
C ASN A 166 -13.00 3.42 7.10
N TYR A 167 -12.46 4.62 7.29
CA TYR A 167 -12.05 5.12 8.59
C TYR A 167 -12.18 6.64 8.66
N THR A 168 -12.27 7.17 9.88
CA THR A 168 -12.19 8.61 10.15
C THR A 168 -10.93 8.91 10.95
N ILE A 169 -10.40 10.11 10.80
CA ILE A 169 -9.33 10.63 11.65
C ILE A 169 -9.93 11.79 12.43
N PRO A 170 -10.11 11.66 13.76
CA PRO A 170 -10.62 12.76 14.58
C PRO A 170 -9.73 13.98 14.39
N GLN A 171 -10.32 15.10 14.00
CA GLN A 171 -9.62 16.38 14.05
C GLN A 171 -9.71 16.90 15.49
N ALA A 172 -8.57 17.23 16.08
CA ALA A 172 -8.60 18.04 17.30
C ALA A 172 -9.29 19.36 16.97
N PRO A 173 -10.24 19.85 17.79
CA PRO A 173 -10.84 21.15 17.57
C PRO A 173 -9.73 22.20 17.49
N GLY A 174 -9.64 22.88 16.34
CA GLY A 174 -8.67 23.95 16.13
C GLY A 174 -9.14 25.18 16.91
N TYR A 175 -8.50 25.47 18.03
CA TYR A 175 -8.73 26.72 18.74
C TYR A 175 -7.89 27.83 18.08
N VAL A 176 -8.55 28.80 17.45
CA VAL A 176 -7.88 30.05 17.05
C VAL A 176 -7.92 31.00 18.24
N ILE A 177 -6.80 31.12 18.95
CA ILE A 177 -6.63 32.14 19.99
C ILE A 177 -6.17 33.41 19.29
N GLY A 178 -7.11 34.32 19.05
CA GLY A 178 -6.84 35.66 18.54
C GLY A 178 -6.83 36.69 19.68
N THR A 179 -5.89 37.63 19.64
CA THR A 179 -6.00 38.89 20.39
C THR A 179 -6.47 39.98 19.43
N VAL A 180 -7.61 40.59 19.70
CA VAL A 180 -8.08 41.74 18.93
C VAL A 180 -7.60 43.01 19.61
N TYR A 181 -7.01 43.91 18.82
CA TYR A 181 -6.68 45.28 19.22
C TYR A 181 -7.71 46.21 18.58
N PRO A 182 -8.91 46.37 19.16
CA PRO A 182 -9.92 47.21 18.55
C PRO A 182 -9.47 48.69 18.66
N ALA A 183 -9.65 49.46 17.59
CA ALA A 183 -9.31 50.88 17.54
C ALA A 183 -10.24 51.75 18.43
N ALA A 184 -11.34 51.17 18.93
CA ALA A 184 -12.32 51.78 19.83
C ALA A 184 -12.92 50.70 20.75
N THR A 185 -13.72 51.09 21.75
CA THR A 185 -14.40 50.15 22.67
C THR A 185 -15.31 49.20 21.88
N ALA A 186 -14.91 47.94 21.75
CA ALA A 186 -15.75 46.89 21.17
C ALA A 186 -16.66 46.30 22.25
N PHE A 187 -17.91 45.97 21.91
CA PHE A 187 -18.82 45.29 22.82
C PHE A 187 -19.07 43.87 22.32
N VAL A 188 -18.89 42.86 23.18
CA VAL A 188 -19.29 41.48 22.92
C VAL A 188 -20.41 41.14 23.91
N ASN A 189 -21.58 40.76 23.40
CA ASN A 189 -22.80 40.53 24.19
C ASN A 189 -23.15 41.69 25.14
N GLY A 190 -23.01 42.93 24.67
CA GLY A 190 -23.33 44.14 25.44
C GLY A 190 -22.31 44.53 26.51
N ARG A 191 -21.17 43.81 26.61
CA ARG A 191 -20.07 44.15 27.54
C ARG A 191 -18.87 44.70 26.79
N ALA A 192 -18.32 45.81 27.28
CA ALA A 192 -17.11 46.41 26.74
C ALA A 192 -15.93 45.44 26.89
N VAL A 193 -15.20 45.21 25.80
CA VAL A 193 -14.04 44.34 25.73
C VAL A 193 -12.79 45.17 25.98
N SER A 194 -12.00 44.79 26.99
CA SER A 194 -10.74 45.47 27.31
C SER A 194 -9.69 45.21 26.23
N LYS A 195 -8.77 46.18 26.06
CA LYS A 195 -7.63 46.06 25.14
C LYS A 195 -6.78 44.85 25.55
N GLY A 196 -6.58 43.91 24.62
CA GLY A 196 -5.84 42.67 24.88
C GLY A 196 -6.69 41.49 25.39
N ALA A 197 -8.02 41.59 25.36
CA ALA A 197 -8.87 40.45 25.68
C ALA A 197 -8.75 39.34 24.62
N SER A 198 -8.56 38.12 25.10
CA SER A 198 -8.64 36.90 24.29
C SER A 198 -10.08 36.41 24.26
N PHE A 199 -10.55 35.95 23.11
CA PHE A 199 -11.79 35.19 23.01
C PHE A 199 -11.53 33.87 22.31
N ASN A 200 -12.41 32.91 22.58
CA ASN A 200 -12.36 31.60 21.98
C ASN A 200 -13.42 31.52 20.89
N LEU A 201 -13.00 31.37 19.63
CA LEU A 201 -13.90 31.03 18.53
C LEU A 201 -13.86 29.52 18.33
N THR A 202 -14.97 28.86 18.59
CA THR A 202 -15.21 27.50 18.09
C THR A 202 -15.60 27.63 16.62
N LEU A 203 -14.78 27.06 15.73
CA LEU A 203 -15.09 26.91 14.30
C LEU A 203 -16.01 25.70 14.09
#